data_AF-A0A3E1R7I4-F1
#
_entry.id   AF-A0A3E1R7I4-F1
#
_cell.length_a   1.000
_cell.length_b   1.000
_cell.length_c   1.000
_cell.angle_alpha   90.00
_cell.angle_beta   90.00
_cell.angle_gamma   90.00
#
_symmetry.space_group_name_H-M   'P 1'
#
loop_
_entity.id
_entity.type
_entity.pdbx_description
1 polymer ?
#
loop_
_entity_poly.entity_id
_entity_poly.type
_entity_poly.pdbx_seq_one_letter_code
_entity_poly.pdbx_strand_id
1 'polypeptide(L)'
;MALLGREEAETTDTSDAVLEHIRLAMLSAIEVHCDTQDIAVYKPIRYARDLSALWFMRPHLMQAIAASRSEAIAIEVLHQITDLFKGHLASANASRFGSL
;
A
#
# COMPACT_ATOMS: atom_id res chain seq x y z
N MET A 1 22.97 -37.46 -4.97
CA MET A 1 22.94 -36.90 -3.61
C MET A 1 22.58 -35.42 -3.74
N ALA A 2 21.39 -35.10 -3.22
CA ALA A 2 20.66 -33.81 -3.13
C ALA A 2 21.22 -32.54 -3.81
N LEU A 3 20.41 -31.97 -4.71
CA LEU A 3 20.47 -30.56 -5.10
C LEU A 3 19.06 -29.97 -4.99
N LEU A 4 18.58 -29.76 -3.75
CA LEU A 4 17.35 -29.02 -3.48
C LEU A 4 17.73 -27.85 -2.59
N GLY A 5 17.67 -26.63 -3.13
CA GLY A 5 18.03 -25.42 -2.38
C GLY A 5 18.11 -24.14 -3.21
N ARG A 6 17.41 -24.05 -4.34
CA ARG A 6 17.45 -22.84 -5.17
C ARG A 6 16.16 -22.60 -5.95
N GLU A 7 15.06 -22.51 -5.23
CA GLU A 7 13.77 -22.11 -5.84
C GLU A 7 12.91 -21.23 -4.92
N GLU A 8 13.31 -21.01 -3.65
CA GLU A 8 12.51 -20.20 -2.70
C GLU A 8 12.97 -18.74 -2.58
N ALA A 9 14.09 -18.33 -3.20
CA ALA A 9 14.67 -17.00 -3.02
C ALA A 9 14.05 -15.90 -3.91
N GLU A 10 13.56 -16.23 -5.11
CA GLU A 10 13.12 -15.19 -6.06
C GLU A 10 11.74 -14.57 -5.72
N THR A 11 10.87 -15.34 -5.05
CA THR A 11 9.49 -14.94 -4.76
C THR A 11 9.39 -13.96 -3.58
N THR A 12 10.27 -14.12 -2.58
CA THR A 12 10.29 -13.28 -1.37
C THR A 12 10.93 -11.92 -1.65
N ASP A 13 12.05 -11.88 -2.39
CA ASP A 13 12.71 -10.64 -2.80
C ASP A 13 11.79 -9.73 -3.62
N THR A 14 11.02 -10.32 -4.55
CA THR A 14 10.04 -9.56 -5.34
C THR A 14 8.93 -8.98 -4.48
N SER A 15 8.45 -9.73 -3.48
CA SER A 15 7.37 -9.28 -2.60
C SER A 15 7.81 -8.16 -1.65
N ASP A 16 9.03 -8.23 -1.13
CA ASP A 16 9.60 -7.19 -0.27
C ASP A 16 9.88 -5.89 -1.07
N ALA A 17 10.39 -6.02 -2.30
CA ALA A 17 10.59 -4.88 -3.20
C ALA A 17 9.28 -4.18 -3.56
N VAL A 18 8.21 -4.94 -3.83
CA VAL A 18 6.87 -4.39 -4.09
C VAL A 18 6.31 -3.71 -2.83
N LEU A 19 6.46 -4.33 -1.66
CA LEU A 19 6.06 -3.74 -0.38
C LEU A 19 6.75 -2.40 -0.14
N GLU A 20 8.08 -2.34 -0.32
CA GLU A 20 8.86 -1.12 -0.17
C GLU A 20 8.46 -0.06 -1.20
N HIS A 21 8.30 -0.44 -2.47
CA HIS A 21 7.88 0.49 -3.51
C HIS A 21 6.55 1.19 -3.16
N ILE A 22 5.54 0.42 -2.74
CA ILE A 22 4.23 0.96 -2.35
C ILE A 22 4.34 1.80 -1.08
N ARG A 23 5.11 1.35 -0.08
CA ARG A 23 5.34 2.11 1.15
C ARG A 23 5.93 3.49 0.85
N LEU A 24 6.97 3.57 0.02
CA LEU A 24 7.57 4.84 -0.37
C LEU A 24 6.59 5.73 -1.15
N ALA A 25 5.81 5.16 -2.06
CA ALA A 25 4.79 5.93 -2.79
C ALA A 25 3.75 6.54 -1.83
N MET A 26 3.26 5.78 -0.85
CA MET A 26 2.32 6.29 0.15
C MET A 26 2.93 7.37 1.06
N LEU A 27 4.19 7.20 1.49
CA LEU A 27 4.88 8.21 2.29
C LEU A 27 5.16 9.49 1.49
N SER A 28 5.57 9.35 0.23
CA SER A 28 5.77 10.49 -0.67
C SER A 28 4.47 11.25 -0.92
N ALA A 29 3.34 10.56 -1.06
CA ALA A 29 2.04 11.20 -1.16
C ALA A 29 1.71 12.07 0.07
N ILE A 30 2.06 11.62 1.28
CA ILE A 30 1.91 12.43 2.50
C ILE A 30 2.82 13.66 2.45
N GLU A 31 4.08 13.50 2.07
CA GLU A 31 5.05 14.61 2.01
C GLU A 31 4.68 15.67 0.97
N VAL A 32 4.10 15.26 -0.16
CA VAL A 32 3.70 16.17 -1.25
C VAL A 32 2.36 16.85 -0.95
N HIS A 33 1.39 16.12 -0.43
CA HIS A 33 0.01 16.60 -0.34
C HIS A 33 -0.42 17.05 1.05
N CYS A 34 0.22 16.60 2.12
CA CYS A 34 -0.15 16.99 3.48
C CYS A 34 0.78 18.09 4.01
N ASP A 35 0.22 19.20 4.49
CA ASP A 35 1.02 20.32 5.03
C ASP A 35 1.68 19.96 6.37
N THR A 36 1.10 19.00 7.10
CA THR A 36 1.72 18.35 8.26
C THR A 36 1.77 16.85 8.03
N GLN A 37 2.90 16.22 8.35
CA GLN A 37 3.00 14.77 8.42
C GLN A 37 2.10 14.28 9.56
N ASP A 38 0.87 13.89 9.22
CA ASP A 38 -0.06 13.30 10.19
C ASP A 38 0.57 12.00 10.72
N ILE A 39 1.08 12.06 11.94
CA ILE A 39 1.78 10.96 12.61
C ILE A 39 0.87 9.73 12.71
N ALA A 40 -0.46 9.93 12.78
CA ALA A 40 -1.44 8.85 12.85
C ALA A 40 -1.52 8.05 11.55
N VAL A 41 -1.15 8.63 10.40
CA VAL A 41 -1.14 7.97 9.10
C VAL A 41 0.28 7.60 8.67
N TYR A 42 1.26 8.48 8.91
CA TYR A 42 2.65 8.29 8.53
C TYR A 42 3.31 7.08 9.22
N LYS A 43 3.19 6.95 10.55
CA LYS A 43 3.84 5.84 11.29
C LYS A 43 3.29 4.47 10.88
N PRO A 44 1.96 4.24 10.81
CA PRO A 44 1.44 2.94 10.38
C PRO A 44 1.89 2.55 8.97
N ILE A 45 1.97 3.50 8.04
CA ILE A 45 2.49 3.24 6.68
C ILE A 45 3.98 2.89 6.74
N ARG A 46 4.77 3.67 7.49
CA ARG A 46 6.22 3.45 7.62
C ARG A 46 6.56 2.07 8.20
N TYR A 47 5.75 1.56 9.12
CA TYR A 47 6.02 0.32 9.84
C TYR A 47 5.15 -0.87 9.38
N ALA A 48 4.39 -0.71 8.30
CA ALA A 48 3.62 -1.80 7.72
C ALA A 48 4.55 -2.95 7.30
N ARG A 49 4.18 -4.19 7.65
CA ARG A 49 5.01 -5.39 7.44
C ARG A 49 4.60 -6.20 6.21
N ASP A 50 3.48 -5.85 5.59
CA ASP A 50 2.90 -6.59 4.49
C ASP A 50 1.97 -5.70 3.65
N LEU A 51 1.65 -6.17 2.45
CA LEU A 51 0.80 -5.46 1.49
C LEU A 51 -0.64 -5.29 2.00
N SER A 52 -1.15 -6.19 2.83
CA SER A 52 -2.50 -6.07 3.38
C SER A 52 -2.56 -4.90 4.36
N ALA A 53 -1.56 -4.75 5.23
CA ALA A 53 -1.46 -3.61 6.13
C ALA A 53 -1.43 -2.27 5.37
N LEU A 54 -0.64 -2.16 4.29
CA LEU A 54 -0.65 -0.95 3.44
C LEU A 54 -1.99 -0.75 2.72
N TRP A 55 -2.64 -1.83 2.25
CA TRP A 55 -3.94 -1.75 1.62
C TRP A 55 -5.02 -1.18 2.55
N PHE A 56 -5.02 -1.57 3.82
CA PHE A 56 -5.96 -1.03 4.81
C PHE A 56 -5.66 0.44 5.17
N MET A 57 -4.44 0.92 4.92
CA MET A 57 -4.09 2.34 5.13
C MET A 57 -4.61 3.27 4.02
N ARG A 58 -5.00 2.75 2.86
CA ARG A 58 -5.55 3.54 1.73
C ARG A 58 -6.66 4.53 2.13
N PRO A 59 -7.75 4.15 2.82
CA PRO A 59 -8.78 5.10 3.23
C PRO A 59 -8.28 6.16 4.23
N HIS A 60 -7.30 5.83 5.07
CA HIS A 60 -6.68 6.80 6.00
C HIS A 60 -5.78 7.80 5.25
N LEU A 61 -5.03 7.32 4.25
CA LEU A 61 -4.23 8.17 3.37
C LEU A 61 -5.12 9.16 2.60
N MET A 62 -6.22 8.68 2.02
CA MET A 62 -7.19 9.55 1.33
C MET A 62 -7.74 10.64 2.25
N GLN A 63 -8.14 10.28 3.48
CA GLN A 63 -8.65 11.25 4.45
C GLN A 63 -7.62 12.32 4.80
N ALA A 64 -6.36 11.93 5.04
CA ALA A 64 -5.28 12.87 5.33
C ALA A 64 -5.03 13.86 4.17
N ILE A 65 -5.05 13.36 2.92
CA ILE A 65 -4.88 14.20 1.73
C ILE A 65 -6.10 15.13 1.55
N ALA A 66 -7.32 14.60 1.71
CA ALA A 66 -8.55 15.38 1.56
C ALA A 66 -8.64 16.50 2.61
N ALA A 67 -8.16 16.27 3.83
CA ALA A 67 -8.10 17.27 4.88
C ALA A 67 -7.10 18.40 4.59
N SER A 68 -6.02 18.13 3.84
CA SER A 68 -4.98 19.11 3.53
C SER A 68 -5.18 19.81 2.17
N ARG A 69 -5.87 19.16 1.23
CA ARG A 69 -6.06 19.64 -0.14
C ARG A 69 -7.55 19.68 -0.48
N SER A 70 -7.96 18.83 -1.42
CA SER A 70 -9.34 18.66 -1.84
C SER A 70 -9.63 17.18 -2.05
N GLU A 71 -10.90 16.81 -1.94
CA GLU A 71 -11.34 15.44 -2.19
C GLU A 71 -10.98 14.95 -3.60
N ALA A 72 -11.09 15.82 -4.61
CA ALA A 72 -10.72 15.48 -5.99
C ALA A 72 -9.25 15.06 -6.12
N ILE A 73 -8.34 15.80 -5.47
CA ILE A 73 -6.91 15.45 -5.44
C ILE A 73 -6.69 14.15 -4.67
N ALA A 74 -7.38 13.97 -3.53
CA ALA A 74 -7.26 12.77 -2.72
C ALA A 74 -7.70 11.51 -3.47
N ILE A 75 -8.80 11.58 -4.23
CA ILE A 75 -9.31 10.48 -5.06
C ILE A 75 -8.28 10.11 -6.14
N GLU A 76 -7.75 11.09 -6.86
CA GLU A 76 -6.77 10.87 -7.92
C GLU A 76 -5.49 10.19 -7.39
N VAL A 77 -4.92 10.73 -6.31
CA VAL A 77 -3.74 10.13 -5.66
C VAL A 77 -4.04 8.74 -5.15
N LEU A 78 -5.22 8.53 -4.55
CA LEU A 78 -5.63 7.22 -4.09
C LEU A 78 -5.71 6.22 -5.25
N HIS A 79 -6.26 6.59 -6.40
CA HIS A 79 -6.31 5.72 -7.58
C HIS A 79 -4.91 5.29 -8.03
N GLN A 80 -3.96 6.23 -8.13
CA GLN A 80 -2.57 5.93 -8.49
C GLN A 80 -1.92 4.96 -7.52
N ILE A 81 -2.09 5.18 -6.20
CA ILE A 81 -1.60 4.26 -5.17
C ILE A 81 -2.28 2.88 -5.26
N THR A 82 -3.59 2.85 -5.52
CA THR A 82 -4.36 1.61 -5.64
C THR A 82 -3.85 0.74 -6.79
N ASP A 83 -3.47 1.38 -7.88
CA ASP A 83 -2.96 0.71 -9.07
C ASP A 83 -1.66 -0.05 -8.80
N LEU A 84 -0.82 0.43 -7.86
CA LEU A 84 0.40 -0.25 -7.46
C LEU A 84 0.15 -1.60 -6.78
N PHE A 85 -1.05 -1.84 -6.24
CA PHE A 85 -1.41 -3.13 -5.63
C PHE A 85 -1.93 -4.16 -6.64
N LYS A 86 -2.23 -3.74 -7.88
CA LYS A 86 -2.80 -4.64 -8.91
C LYS A 86 -1.83 -5.79 -9.19
N GLY A 87 -2.33 -7.02 -9.16
CA GLY A 87 -1.53 -8.23 -9.38
C GLY A 87 -0.71 -8.70 -8.18
N HIS A 88 -0.64 -7.93 -7.08
CA HIS A 88 0.14 -8.27 -5.89
C HIS A 88 -0.72 -8.67 -4.69
N LEU A 89 -1.95 -8.14 -4.60
CA LEU A 89 -2.95 -8.70 -3.70
C LEU A 89 -3.69 -9.81 -4.45
N ALA A 90 -3.55 -11.05 -3.96
CA ALA A 90 -4.38 -12.18 -4.36
C ALA A 90 -5.82 -11.90 -3.91
N SER A 91 -6.52 -11.03 -4.64
CA SER A 91 -7.88 -10.54 -4.38
C SER A 91 -8.30 -10.69 -2.93
N ALA A 92 -7.83 -9.81 -2.05
CA ALA A 92 -8.18 -9.80 -0.63
C ALA A 92 -9.69 -9.50 -0.38
N ASN A 93 -10.53 -9.69 -1.41
CA ASN A 93 -11.97 -9.50 -1.44
C ASN A 93 -12.75 -10.44 -2.38
N ALA A 94 -12.15 -11.40 -3.11
CA ALA A 94 -12.96 -12.36 -3.90
C ALA A 94 -13.88 -13.24 -3.02
N SER A 95 -13.62 -13.35 -1.72
CA SER A 95 -14.42 -14.18 -0.79
C SER A 95 -15.31 -13.42 0.20
N ARG A 96 -15.45 -12.07 0.13
CA ARG A 96 -16.43 -11.36 0.99
C ARG A 96 -17.39 -10.40 0.30
N PHE A 97 -17.29 -10.24 -1.03
CA PHE A 97 -18.31 -9.59 -1.86
C PHE A 97 -19.04 -10.61 -2.75
N GLY A 98 -19.32 -11.78 -2.18
CA GLY A 98 -20.02 -12.86 -2.84
C GLY A 98 -20.77 -13.69 -1.81
N SER A 99 -21.72 -13.08 -1.12
CA SER A 99 -22.97 -13.70 -0.65
C SER A 99 -23.70 -12.77 0.33
N LEU A 100 -24.81 -12.23 -0.15
CA LEU A 100 -26.03 -11.81 0.57
C LEU A 100 -25.97 -10.55 1.43
#